data_AF-A0AB73T340-F1
#
_entry.id   AF-A0AB73T340-F1
#
_cell.length_a   1.000
_cell.length_b   1.000
_cell.length_c   1.000
_cell.angle_alpha   90.00
_cell.angle_beta   90.00
_cell.angle_gamma   90.00
#
_symmetry.space_group_name_H-M   'P 1'
#
loop_
_entity.id
_entity.type
_entity.pdbx_description
1 polymer ?
#
loop_
_entity_poly.entity_id
_entity_poly.type
_entity_poly.pdbx_seq_one_letter_code
_entity_poly.pdbx_strand_id
1 'polypeptide(L)'
;MQIVNACVHNLNWTHIRSLLRVPDENARYWYTKEAVDENWSSRTLDRNISTQYYQGLLQNLKKNAVIEEMRRKTAEFQKSQFEFKSPVIAEFLGFKNEDTYLEGDLEFAIISHIRDFLMELGRGFAFVARITYLSI
;
A
#
# COMPACT_ATOMS: atom_id res chain seq x y z
N MET A 1 17.24 10.13 -26.92
CA MET A 1 16.85 11.09 -25.87
C MET A 1 17.23 12.48 -26.37
N GLN A 2 16.26 13.28 -26.85
CA GLN A 2 16.53 14.67 -27.27
C GLN A 2 16.16 15.61 -26.13
N ILE A 3 17.14 16.37 -25.66
CA ILE A 3 16.92 17.45 -24.69
C ILE A 3 16.67 18.71 -25.52
N VAL A 4 15.41 19.15 -25.57
CA VAL A 4 14.95 20.23 -26.46
C VAL A 4 15.13 21.64 -25.89
N ASN A 5 15.67 21.81 -24.67
CA ASN A 5 15.88 23.12 -24.05
C ASN A 5 17.14 23.18 -23.17
N ALA A 6 17.83 24.33 -23.18
CA ALA A 6 19.00 24.62 -22.33
C ALA A 6 18.64 24.85 -20.84
N CYS A 7 17.35 25.08 -20.55
CA CYS A 7 16.79 25.09 -19.21
C CYS A 7 15.62 24.10 -19.19
N VAL A 8 15.74 23.01 -18.44
CA VAL A 8 14.64 22.06 -18.25
C VAL A 8 13.71 22.67 -17.20
N HIS A 9 12.56 23.21 -17.62
CA HIS A 9 11.58 23.76 -16.66
C HIS A 9 11.12 22.73 -15.61
N ASN A 10 11.25 21.44 -15.95
CA ASN A 10 10.73 20.33 -15.17
C ASN A 10 11.79 19.75 -14.21
N LEU A 11 13.09 19.98 -14.47
CA LEU A 11 14.20 19.47 -13.66
C LEU A 11 15.29 20.53 -13.52
N ASN A 12 15.31 21.22 -12.38
CA ASN A 12 16.40 22.13 -12.03
C ASN A 12 17.72 21.37 -11.73
N TRP A 13 18.82 22.12 -11.59
CA TRP A 13 20.15 21.56 -11.28
C TRP A 13 20.19 20.69 -10.02
N THR A 14 19.37 21.00 -9.02
CA THR A 14 19.26 20.21 -7.79
C THR A 14 18.74 18.80 -8.09
N HIS A 15 17.73 18.65 -8.95
CA HIS A 15 17.27 17.33 -9.39
C HIS A 15 18.37 16.55 -10.10
N ILE A 16 19.09 17.21 -11.02
CA ILE A 16 20.17 16.58 -11.79
C ILE A 16 21.25 16.06 -10.84
N ARG A 17 21.65 16.87 -9.86
CA ARG A 17 22.62 16.48 -8.84
C ARG A 17 22.18 15.25 -8.05
N SER A 18 20.90 15.17 -7.69
CA SER A 18 20.34 14.02 -6.97
C SER A 18 20.32 12.76 -7.84
N LEU A 19 19.92 12.89 -9.10
CA LEU A 19 19.90 11.77 -10.06
C LEU A 19 21.30 11.21 -10.35
N LEU A 20 22.32 12.06 -10.44
CA LEU A 20 23.71 11.64 -10.65
C LEU A 20 24.27 10.77 -9.51
N ARG A 21 23.69 10.86 -8.31
CA ARG A 21 24.08 10.03 -7.16
C ARG A 21 23.45 8.64 -7.18
N VAL A 22 22.46 8.39 -8.04
CA VAL A 22 21.81 7.08 -8.17
C VAL A 22 22.70 6.17 -9.01
N PRO A 23 23.31 5.10 -8.45
CA PRO A 23 24.30 4.28 -9.17
C PRO A 23 23.67 3.40 -10.25
N ASP A 24 22.48 2.87 -10.00
CA ASP A 24 21.74 2.04 -10.95
C ASP A 24 21.14 2.90 -12.07
N GLU A 25 21.50 2.57 -13.31
CA GLU A 25 21.06 3.31 -14.49
C GLU A 25 19.55 3.16 -14.77
N ASN A 26 18.98 1.98 -14.54
CA ASN A 26 17.54 1.74 -14.70
C ASN A 26 16.75 2.52 -13.66
N ALA A 27 17.21 2.51 -12.41
CA ALA A 27 16.59 3.29 -11.35
C ALA A 27 16.69 4.79 -11.65
N ARG A 28 17.86 5.26 -12.09
CA ARG A 28 18.08 6.68 -12.44
C ARG A 28 17.16 7.12 -13.58
N TYR A 29 17.06 6.32 -14.64
CA TYR A 29 16.17 6.60 -15.76
C TYR A 29 14.71 6.66 -15.31
N TRP A 30 14.28 5.68 -14.51
CA TRP A 30 12.94 5.63 -13.96
C TRP A 30 12.62 6.85 -13.09
N TYR A 31 13.50 7.21 -12.14
CA TYR A 31 13.35 8.41 -11.30
C TYR A 31 13.30 9.69 -12.12
N THR A 32 14.08 9.77 -13.20
CA THR A 32 14.08 10.94 -14.11
C THR A 32 12.73 11.09 -14.80
N LYS A 33 12.19 9.98 -15.31
CA LYS A 33 10.90 9.97 -16.00
C LYS A 33 9.76 10.35 -15.04
N GLU A 34 9.66 9.67 -13.90
CA GLU A 34 8.58 9.95 -12.95
C GLU A 34 8.66 11.35 -12.33
N ALA A 35 9.87 11.86 -12.11
CA ALA A 35 10.01 13.23 -11.63
C ALA A 35 9.46 14.26 -12.63
N VAL A 36 9.54 13.98 -13.93
CA VAL A 36 8.97 14.83 -14.99
C VAL A 36 7.47 14.62 -15.12
N ASP A 37 7.02 13.37 -15.19
CA ASP A 37 5.60 13.04 -15.43
C ASP A 37 4.72 13.49 -14.25
N GLU A 38 5.21 13.32 -13.01
CA GLU A 38 4.50 13.68 -11.78
C GLU A 38 4.92 15.04 -11.20
N ASN A 39 5.73 15.82 -11.93
CA ASN A 39 6.24 17.14 -11.53
C ASN A 39 6.81 17.16 -10.09
N TRP A 40 7.65 16.19 -9.74
CA TRP A 40 8.21 16.11 -8.40
C TRP A 40 9.11 17.30 -8.11
N SER A 41 8.98 17.86 -6.90
CA SER A 41 9.97 18.81 -6.39
C SER A 41 11.30 18.10 -6.10
N SER A 42 12.40 18.86 -6.01
CA SER A 42 13.72 18.29 -5.71
C SER A 42 13.73 17.55 -4.37
N ARG A 43 12.96 18.05 -3.39
CA ARG A 43 12.78 17.40 -2.09
C ARG A 43 12.02 16.08 -2.21
N THR A 44 11.00 16.02 -3.05
CA THR A 44 10.22 14.79 -3.30
C THR A 44 11.09 13.75 -3.98
N LEU A 45 11.86 14.14 -5.00
CA LEU A 45 12.80 13.25 -5.68
C LEU A 45 13.85 12.71 -4.70
N ASP A 46 14.50 13.58 -3.91
CA ASP A 46 15.47 13.16 -2.90
C ASP A 46 14.89 12.18 -1.89
N ARG A 47 13.66 12.45 -1.40
CA ARG A 47 12.96 11.54 -0.51
C ARG A 47 12.75 10.19 -1.19
N ASN A 48 12.21 10.15 -2.40
CA ASN A 48 11.90 8.91 -3.10
C ASN A 48 13.16 8.10 -3.46
N ILE A 49 14.29 8.75 -3.70
CA ILE A 49 15.60 8.10 -3.83
C ILE A 49 16.04 7.52 -2.48
N SER A 50 15.97 8.32 -1.41
CA SER A 50 16.41 7.90 -0.07
C SER A 50 15.61 6.71 0.49
N THR A 51 14.33 6.62 0.15
CA THR A 51 13.45 5.52 0.57
C THR A 51 13.46 4.34 -0.38
N GLN A 52 14.32 4.34 -1.42
CA GLN A 52 14.41 3.26 -2.42
C GLN A 52 13.04 2.92 -3.04
N TYR A 53 12.25 3.96 -3.32
CA TYR A 53 10.88 3.83 -3.82
C TYR A 53 10.78 2.96 -5.08
N TYR A 54 11.73 3.09 -6.00
CA TYR A 54 11.79 2.26 -7.22
C TYR A 54 11.88 0.76 -6.91
N GLN A 55 12.75 0.38 -5.98
CA GLN A 55 12.95 -1.00 -5.55
C GLN A 55 11.70 -1.53 -4.84
N GLY A 56 11.06 -0.70 -4.02
CA GLY A 56 9.77 -1.03 -3.38
C GLY A 56 8.68 -1.34 -4.41
N LEU A 57 8.59 -0.54 -5.48
CA LEU A 57 7.65 -0.79 -6.57
C LEU A 57 7.91 -2.13 -7.27
N LEU A 58 9.16 -2.45 -7.58
CA LEU A 58 9.53 -3.73 -8.18
C LEU A 58 9.17 -4.92 -7.28
N GLN A 59 9.39 -4.79 -5.97
CA GLN A 59 9.00 -5.84 -5.02
C GLN A 59 7.49 -6.02 -4.95
N ASN A 60 6.72 -4.93 -4.98
CA ASN A 60 5.25 -4.99 -4.99
C ASN A 60 4.71 -5.59 -6.29
N LEU A 61 5.26 -5.21 -7.45
CA LEU A 61 4.88 -5.81 -8.73
C LEU A 61 5.16 -7.32 -8.75
N LYS A 62 6.32 -7.75 -8.23
CA LYS A 62 6.64 -9.17 -8.07
C LYS A 62 5.68 -9.87 -7.10
N LYS A 63 5.33 -9.24 -5.97
CA LYS A 63 4.32 -9.77 -5.05
C LYS A 63 2.97 -9.95 -5.73
N ASN A 64 2.51 -8.98 -6.50
CA ASN A 64 1.25 -9.06 -7.23
C ASN A 64 1.27 -10.18 -8.28
N ALA A 65 2.36 -10.32 -9.05
CA ALA A 65 2.52 -11.41 -10.00
C ALA A 65 2.51 -12.79 -9.31
N VAL A 66 3.16 -12.91 -8.15
CA VAL A 66 3.13 -14.13 -7.34
C VAL A 66 1.72 -14.39 -6.79
N ILE A 67 1.01 -13.36 -6.32
CA ILE A 67 -0.37 -13.49 -5.84
C ILE A 67 -1.30 -13.92 -6.98
N GLU A 68 -1.16 -13.37 -8.18
CA GLU A 68 -1.93 -13.78 -9.36
C GLU A 68 -1.62 -15.22 -9.78
N GLU A 69 -0.34 -15.62 -9.79
CA GLU A 69 0.06 -17.00 -10.07
C GLU A 69 -0.52 -17.96 -9.02
N MET A 70 -0.44 -17.60 -7.74
CA MET A 70 -1.01 -18.37 -6.64
C MET A 70 -2.53 -18.45 -6.76
N ARG A 71 -3.23 -17.35 -7.11
CA ARG A 71 -4.68 -17.35 -7.35
C ARG A 71 -5.05 -18.26 -8.52
N ARG A 72 -4.30 -18.24 -9.63
CA ARG A 72 -4.54 -19.16 -10.76
C ARG A 72 -4.34 -20.63 -10.38
N LYS A 73 -3.25 -20.94 -9.67
CA LYS A 73 -2.95 -22.32 -9.23
C LYS A 73 -3.89 -22.82 -8.12
N THR A 74 -4.42 -21.90 -7.32
CA THR A 74 -5.33 -22.22 -6.20
C THR A 74 -6.81 -22.04 -6.61
N ALA A 75 -7.11 -21.65 -7.86
CA ALA A 75 -8.48 -21.41 -8.32
C ALA A 75 -9.38 -22.65 -8.20
N GLU A 76 -8.81 -23.86 -8.37
CA GLU A 76 -9.52 -25.13 -8.17
C GLU A 76 -9.76 -25.43 -6.68
N PHE A 77 -8.87 -24.96 -5.79
CA PHE A 77 -8.97 -25.12 -4.34
C PHE A 77 -9.82 -24.03 -3.67
N GLN A 78 -10.05 -22.88 -4.31
CA GLN A 78 -10.88 -21.78 -3.78
C GLN A 78 -12.38 -22.11 -3.68
N LYS A 79 -12.82 -23.28 -4.18
CA LYS A 79 -14.17 -23.79 -3.91
C LYS A 79 -14.36 -24.35 -2.51
N SER A 80 -13.28 -24.65 -1.77
CA SER A 80 -13.39 -24.93 -0.33
C SER A 80 -13.35 -23.61 0.43
N GLN A 81 -14.43 -23.37 1.19
CA GLN A 81 -14.71 -22.20 2.01
C GLN A 81 -13.48 -21.57 2.67
N PHE A 82 -13.53 -20.23 2.73
CA PHE A 82 -12.62 -19.34 3.43
C PHE A 82 -12.18 -19.88 4.79
N GLU A 83 -11.04 -20.56 4.82
CA GLU A 83 -10.37 -20.92 6.07
C GLU A 83 -9.47 -19.74 6.47
N PHE A 84 -9.91 -18.97 7.46
CA PHE A 84 -9.17 -17.84 7.99
C PHE A 84 -7.88 -18.33 8.68
N LYS A 85 -6.72 -18.05 8.08
CA LYS A 85 -5.42 -18.59 8.52
C LYS A 85 -4.66 -17.75 9.56
N SER A 86 -5.36 -17.04 10.45
CA SER A 86 -4.67 -16.38 11.56
C SER A 86 -5.45 -16.55 12.87
N PRO A 87 -5.12 -17.59 13.66
CA PRO A 87 -5.70 -17.81 14.99
C PRO A 87 -5.54 -16.59 15.90
N VAL A 88 -4.45 -15.83 15.72
CA VAL A 88 -4.12 -14.63 16.50
C VAL A 88 -5.14 -13.51 16.29
N ILE A 89 -5.64 -13.34 15.07
CA ILE A 89 -6.63 -12.28 14.76
C ILE A 89 -8.01 -12.67 15.29
N ALA A 90 -8.37 -13.95 15.23
CA ALA A 90 -9.62 -14.45 15.78
C ALA A 90 -9.66 -14.29 17.31
N GLU A 91 -8.60 -14.68 18.01
CA GLU A 91 -8.48 -14.53 19.46
C GLU A 91 -8.52 -13.06 19.90
N PHE A 92 -7.83 -12.17 19.15
CA PHE A 92 -7.85 -10.73 19.41
C PHE A 92 -9.25 -10.11 19.29
N LEU A 93 -10.08 -10.62 18.37
CA LEU A 93 -11.44 -10.15 18.16
C LEU A 93 -12.48 -10.88 19.06
N GLY A 94 -12.02 -11.77 19.94
CA GLY A 94 -12.88 -12.51 20.88
C GLY A 94 -13.63 -13.68 20.26
N PHE A 95 -13.26 -14.12 19.05
CA PHE A 95 -13.86 -15.27 18.39
C PHE A 95 -13.28 -16.58 18.94
N LYS A 96 -14.15 -17.57 19.18
CA LYS A 96 -13.73 -18.93 19.56
C LYS A 96 -13.43 -19.71 18.29
N ASN A 97 -12.46 -20.61 18.32
CA ASN A 97 -11.90 -21.31 17.14
C ASN A 97 -12.86 -22.27 16.40
N GLU A 98 -14.19 -22.15 16.53
CA GLU A 98 -15.13 -23.19 16.09
C GLU A 98 -16.25 -22.75 15.14
N ASP A 99 -16.41 -21.46 14.82
CA ASP A 99 -17.52 -21.05 13.93
C ASP A 99 -17.06 -20.49 12.58
N THR A 100 -17.70 -20.95 11.51
CA THR A 100 -17.61 -20.36 10.17
C THR A 100 -18.23 -18.96 10.21
N TYR A 101 -17.42 -17.92 10.38
CA TYR A 101 -17.90 -16.55 10.48
C TYR A 101 -18.24 -15.95 9.11
N LEU A 102 -19.39 -15.29 9.03
CA LEU A 102 -19.77 -14.48 7.88
C LEU A 102 -19.02 -13.14 7.92
N GLU A 103 -18.71 -12.57 6.76
CA GLU A 103 -17.96 -11.31 6.63
C GLU A 103 -18.58 -10.16 7.45
N GLY A 104 -19.90 -10.13 7.57
CA GLY A 104 -20.62 -9.13 8.38
C GLY A 104 -20.37 -9.23 9.89
N ASP A 105 -20.17 -10.43 10.42
CA ASP A 105 -19.90 -10.64 11.85
C ASP A 105 -18.48 -10.18 12.22
N LEU A 106 -17.53 -10.40 11.30
CA LEU A 106 -16.15 -9.96 11.44
C LEU A 106 -16.05 -8.42 11.39
N GLU A 107 -16.72 -7.80 10.42
CA GLU A 107 -16.78 -6.34 10.32
C GLU A 107 -17.36 -5.73 11.60
N PHE A 108 -18.44 -6.32 12.12
CA PHE A 108 -19.07 -5.88 13.34
C PHE A 108 -18.11 -5.93 14.53
N ALA A 109 -17.37 -7.03 14.70
CA ALA A 109 -16.42 -7.21 15.79
C ALA A 109 -15.25 -6.22 15.72
N ILE A 110 -14.65 -6.04 14.54
CA ILE A 110 -13.54 -5.09 14.32
C ILE A 110 -13.97 -3.67 14.68
N ILE A 111 -15.13 -3.23 14.17
CA ILE A 111 -15.64 -1.88 14.41
C ILE A 111 -15.96 -1.66 15.90
N SER A 112 -16.49 -2.68 16.57
CA SER A 112 -16.81 -2.60 17.99
C SER A 112 -15.54 -2.48 18.83
N HIS A 113 -14.52 -3.30 18.55
CA HIS A 113 -13.24 -3.24 19.27
C HIS A 113 -12.53 -1.89 19.09
N ILE A 114 -12.51 -1.35 17.86
CA ILE A 114 -11.93 -0.02 17.60
C ILE A 114 -12.72 1.08 18.32
N ARG A 115 -14.05 0.98 18.35
CA ARG A 115 -14.89 1.93 19.09
C ARG A 115 -14.52 1.91 20.57
N ASP A 116 -14.49 0.75 21.20
CA ASP A 116 -14.24 0.62 22.63
C ASP A 116 -12.83 1.12 22.98
N PHE A 117 -11.83 0.76 22.19
CA PHE A 117 -10.46 1.28 22.31
C PHE A 117 -10.38 2.82 22.21
N LEU A 118 -11.09 3.42 21.24
CA LEU A 118 -11.14 4.88 21.09
C LEU A 118 -11.85 5.56 22.27
N MET A 119 -12.84 4.90 22.88
CA MET A 119 -13.53 5.40 24.07
C MET A 119 -12.65 5.31 25.32
N GLU A 120 -11.85 4.25 25.45
CA GLU A 120 -10.88 4.06 26.55
C GLU A 120 -9.71 5.05 26.52
N LEU A 121 -9.32 5.55 25.34
CA LEU A 121 -8.23 6.53 25.16
C LEU A 121 -8.53 7.93 25.73
N GLY A 122 -9.77 8.23 26.12
CA GLY A 122 -10.13 9.45 26.82
C GLY A 122 -10.42 10.67 25.93
N ARG A 123 -10.59 11.85 26.56
CA ARG A 123 -11.09 13.08 25.91
C ARG A 123 -10.13 13.58 24.82
N GLY A 124 -10.52 13.40 23.57
CA GLY A 124 -9.76 13.80 22.38
C GLY A 124 -10.04 12.94 21.14
N PHE A 125 -10.66 11.77 21.34
CA PHE A 125 -11.03 10.84 20.27
C PHE A 125 -12.54 10.69 20.17
N ALA A 126 -13.06 10.67 18.95
CA ALA A 126 -14.48 10.46 18.67
C ALA A 126 -14.64 9.48 17.50
N PHE A 127 -15.44 8.43 17.70
CA PHE A 127 -15.82 7.49 16.66
C PHE A 127 -16.97 8.09 15.84
N VAL A 128 -16.72 8.48 14.59
CA VAL A 128 -17.64 9.33 13.81
C VAL A 128 -18.74 8.55 13.07
N ALA A 129 -18.47 7.38 12.49
CA ALA A 129 -19.51 6.53 11.87
C ALA A 129 -18.99 5.14 11.44
N ARG A 130 -19.93 4.19 11.24
CA ARG A 130 -19.73 2.93 10.52
C ARG A 130 -19.90 3.19 9.01
N ILE A 131 -19.00 2.66 8.18
CA ILE A 131 -19.17 2.71 6.71
C ILE A 131 -20.29 1.73 6.35
N THR A 132 -21.38 2.23 5.78
CA THR A 132 -22.44 1.40 5.23
C THR A 132 -22.29 1.35 3.72
N TYR A 133 -22.01 0.17 3.17
CA TYR A 133 -22.13 -0.02 1.73
C TYR A 133 -23.62 0.03 1.37
N LEU A 134 -24.02 1.02 0.56
CA LEU A 134 -25.38 1.10 0.05
C LEU A 134 -25.55 -0.04 -0.95
N SER A 135 -26.33 -1.06 -0.59
CA SER A 135 -26.75 -2.08 -1.54
C SER A 135 -27.72 -1.40 -2.52
N ILE A 136 -27.28 -1.22 -3.76
CA ILE A 136 -28.14 -0.94 -4.92
C ILE A 136 -28.65 -2.28 -5.45
#